data_AF-A0A432R692-F1
#
_entry.id   AF-A0A432R692-F1
#
_cell.length_a   1.000
_cell.length_b   1.000
_cell.length_c   1.000
_cell.angle_alpha   90.00
_cell.angle_beta   90.00
_cell.angle_gamma   90.00
#
_symmetry.space_group_name_H-M   'P 1'
#
loop_
_entity.id
_entity.type
_entity.pdbx_description
1 polymer ?
#
loop_
_entity_poly.entity_id
_entity_poly.type
_entity_poly.pdbx_seq_one_letter_code
_entity_poly.pdbx_strand_id
1 'polypeptide(L)'
;MFRLNPAEVRRQFKRLGLKNVKVDVINAEEIAVRLEDGREIVLHTPQALLIRMQGNAVMLQAVSSTIEEREYGGEATGQDISEDDVRLVAEQAGVSLEEARNALKEAGGDIAAAIMLIEERRKAS
;
A
#
# COMPACT_ATOMS: atom_id res chain seq x y z
N MET A 1 0.94 26.35 6.36
CA MET A 1 1.05 24.96 6.84
C MET A 1 -0.27 24.61 7.49
N PHE A 2 -1.09 23.74 6.89
CA PHE A 2 -2.37 23.31 7.46
C PHE A 2 -2.07 22.54 8.75
N ARG A 3 -2.45 23.07 9.91
CA ARG A 3 -2.26 22.40 11.21
C ARG A 3 -3.61 21.89 11.68
N LEU A 4 -3.78 20.56 11.64
CA LEU A 4 -4.94 19.90 12.20
C LEU A 4 -4.89 20.06 13.74
N ASN A 5 -5.79 20.86 14.32
CA ASN A 5 -5.86 21.10 15.75
C ASN A 5 -6.95 20.23 16.42
N PRO A 6 -6.58 19.18 17.19
CA PRO A 6 -7.55 18.28 17.83
C PRO A 6 -8.55 18.98 18.74
N ALA A 7 -8.13 20.06 19.42
CA ALA A 7 -8.98 20.79 20.35
C ALA A 7 -10.09 21.56 19.62
N GLU A 8 -9.79 22.10 18.44
CA GLU A 8 -10.74 22.81 17.61
C GLU A 8 -11.77 21.86 17.01
N VAL A 9 -11.31 20.71 16.52
CA VAL A 9 -12.17 19.61 16.05
C VAL A 9 -13.14 19.19 17.15
N ARG A 10 -12.64 18.88 18.36
CA ARG A 10 -13.52 18.52 19.51
C ARG A 10 -14.57 19.60 19.82
N ARG A 11 -14.20 20.89 19.74
CA ARG A 11 -15.13 22.01 19.96
C ARG A 11 -16.20 22.07 18.88
N GLN A 12 -15.85 21.88 17.61
CA GLN A 12 -16.82 21.85 16.51
C GLN A 12 -17.83 20.71 16.68
N PHE A 13 -17.35 19.48 16.93
CA PHE A 13 -18.21 18.32 17.15
C PHE A 13 -19.15 18.48 18.35
N LYS A 14 -18.67 19.08 19.44
CA LYS A 14 -19.51 19.39 20.62
C LYS A 14 -20.65 20.35 20.27
N ARG A 15 -20.43 21.33 19.37
CA ARG A 15 -21.49 22.26 18.92
C ARG A 15 -22.56 21.56 18.06
N LEU A 16 -22.18 20.51 17.34
CA LEU A 16 -23.09 19.67 16.56
C LEU A 16 -23.88 18.67 17.43
N GLY A 17 -23.77 18.74 18.76
CA GLY A 17 -24.49 17.86 19.67
C GLY A 17 -23.86 16.48 19.84
N LEU A 18 -22.73 16.20 19.19
CA LEU A 18 -22.01 14.93 19.30
C LEU A 18 -21.21 14.93 20.61
N LYS A 19 -21.78 14.28 21.62
CA LYS A 19 -21.15 14.05 22.92
C LYS A 19 -20.23 12.83 22.83
N ASN A 20 -19.10 12.84 23.55
CA ASN A 20 -18.14 11.74 23.65
C ASN A 20 -17.35 11.44 22.36
N VAL A 21 -16.86 12.48 21.67
CA VAL A 21 -15.89 12.32 20.57
C VAL A 21 -14.47 12.24 21.13
N LYS A 22 -13.76 11.14 20.83
CA LYS A 22 -12.33 11.00 21.10
C LYS A 22 -11.54 11.34 19.84
N VAL A 23 -10.54 12.19 19.95
CA VAL A 23 -9.68 12.59 18.82
C VAL A 23 -8.25 12.29 19.19
N ASP A 24 -7.59 11.45 18.41
CA ASP A 24 -6.20 11.03 18.59
C ASP A 24 -5.37 11.55 17.41
N VAL A 25 -4.16 12.03 17.66
CA VAL A 25 -3.20 12.39 16.61
C VAL A 25 -2.45 11.14 16.20
N ILE A 26 -2.39 10.87 14.91
CA ILE A 26 -1.69 9.72 14.34
C ILE A 26 -0.45 10.24 13.61
N ASN A 27 0.71 9.75 14.04
CA ASN A 27 1.96 9.91 13.32
C ASN A 27 2.17 8.61 12.52
N ALA A 28 1.83 8.66 11.23
CA ALA A 28 2.02 7.54 10.33
C ALA A 28 3.14 7.87 9.34
N GLU A 29 3.91 6.86 8.95
CA GLU A 29 4.85 6.97 7.83
C GLU A 29 4.10 6.95 6.49
N GLU A 30 2.99 6.21 6.43
CA GLU A 30 2.19 6.04 5.22
C GLU A 30 0.69 5.84 5.57
N ILE A 31 -0.21 6.34 4.72
CA ILE A 31 -1.64 5.95 4.71
C ILE A 31 -2.00 5.53 3.30
N ALA A 32 -2.46 4.28 3.16
CA ALA A 32 -2.96 3.73 1.90
C ALA A 32 -4.49 3.61 1.89
N VAL A 33 -5.13 4.10 0.85
CA VAL A 33 -6.58 4.03 0.62
C VAL A 33 -6.84 3.18 -0.62
N ARG A 34 -7.36 1.98 -0.39
CA ARG A 34 -7.71 1.03 -1.44
C ARG A 34 -9.10 1.36 -1.97
N LEU A 35 -9.18 1.51 -3.29
CA LEU A 35 -10.40 1.83 -4.02
C LEU A 35 -11.01 0.54 -4.57
N GLU A 36 -12.33 0.53 -4.76
CA GLU A 36 -13.08 -0.62 -5.27
C GLU A 36 -12.72 -0.97 -6.72
N ASP A 37 -12.21 0.00 -7.48
CA ASP A 37 -11.77 -0.16 -8.87
C ASP A 37 -10.36 -0.77 -9.01
N GLY A 38 -9.76 -1.17 -7.88
CA GLY A 38 -8.43 -1.75 -7.87
C GLY A 38 -7.32 -0.71 -8.05
N ARG A 39 -7.48 0.49 -7.51
CA ARG A 39 -6.41 1.49 -7.32
C ARG A 39 -6.12 1.74 -5.85
N GLU A 40 -4.90 2.16 -5.52
CA GLU A 40 -4.46 2.55 -4.19
C GLU A 40 -3.99 4.01 -4.22
N ILE A 41 -4.52 4.82 -3.30
CA ILE A 41 -4.01 6.16 -3.04
C ILE A 41 -3.10 6.09 -1.82
N VAL A 42 -1.84 6.45 -1.98
CA VAL A 42 -0.82 6.42 -0.94
C VAL A 42 -0.44 7.85 -0.55
N LEU A 43 -0.58 8.17 0.74
CA LEU A 43 -0.12 9.42 1.33
C LEU A 43 1.16 9.17 2.11
N HIS A 44 2.24 9.86 1.74
CA HIS A 44 3.55 9.73 2.39
C HIS A 44 3.71 10.73 3.54
N THR A 45 4.24 10.28 4.68
CA THR A 45 4.42 11.07 5.92
C THR A 45 3.21 11.94 6.30
N PRO A 46 1.97 11.39 6.31
CA PRO A 46 0.78 12.19 6.49
C PRO A 46 0.63 12.68 7.94
N GLN A 47 0.08 13.87 8.09
CA GLN A 47 -0.47 14.31 9.37
C GLN A 47 -1.92 13.84 9.44
N ALA A 48 -2.22 12.96 10.41
CA ALA A 48 -3.54 12.35 10.51
C ALA A 48 -4.18 12.52 11.90
N LEU A 49 -5.51 12.58 11.91
CA LEU A 49 -6.37 12.55 13.09
C LEU A 49 -7.32 11.37 13.03
N LEU A 50 -7.36 10.57 14.09
CA LEU A 50 -8.32 9.49 14.27
C LEU A 50 -9.41 9.93 15.25
N ILE A 51 -10.63 10.02 14.75
CA ILE A 51 -11.80 10.49 15.47
C ILE A 51 -12.72 9.31 15.74
N ARG A 52 -12.99 9.00 17.01
CA ARG A 52 -13.94 7.95 17.41
C ARG A 52 -15.20 8.58 17.97
N MET A 53 -16.33 8.16 17.44
CA MET A 53 -17.65 8.69 17.74
C MET A 53 -18.53 7.58 18.34
N GLN A 54 -19.74 7.95 18.80
CA GLN A 54 -20.71 6.97 19.28
C GLN A 54 -21.16 6.04 18.15
N GLY A 55 -21.59 4.82 18.50
CA GLY A 55 -22.05 3.83 17.52
C GLY A 55 -20.94 3.15 16.71
N ASN A 56 -19.72 3.07 17.27
CA ASN A 56 -18.53 2.48 16.63
C ASN A 56 -18.07 3.20 15.35
N ALA A 57 -18.57 4.41 15.09
CA ALA A 57 -18.13 5.21 13.98
C ALA A 57 -16.70 5.72 14.21
N VAL A 58 -15.84 5.52 13.23
CA VAL A 58 -14.46 5.99 13.20
C VAL A 58 -14.26 6.83 11.95
N MET A 59 -13.66 8.00 12.10
CA MET A 59 -13.33 8.92 11.02
C MET A 59 -11.83 9.19 11.05
N LEU A 60 -11.18 9.10 9.89
CA LEU A 60 -9.77 9.42 9.71
C LEU A 60 -9.68 10.67 8.83
N GLN A 61 -8.98 11.70 9.32
CA GLN A 61 -8.66 12.88 8.52
C GLN A 61 -7.14 12.92 8.32
N ALA A 62 -6.68 12.86 7.07
CA ALA A 62 -5.26 12.89 6.73
C ALA A 62 -4.96 14.04 5.77
N VAL A 63 -3.80 14.67 5.96
CA VAL A 63 -3.25 15.67 5.05
C VAL A 63 -1.80 15.30 4.77
N SER A 64 -1.45 15.18 3.49
CA SER A 64 -0.06 15.06 3.03
C SER A 64 0.22 16.03 1.89
N SER A 65 1.48 16.42 1.74
CA SER A 65 1.98 17.16 0.58
C SER A 65 2.27 16.25 -0.62
N THR A 66 2.45 14.96 -0.37
CA THR A 66 2.85 13.97 -1.39
C THR A 66 1.79 12.89 -1.44
N ILE A 67 1.15 12.77 -2.60
CA ILE A 67 0.15 11.76 -2.92
C ILE A 67 0.65 10.96 -4.11
N GLU A 68 0.48 9.66 -4.04
CA GLU A 68 0.81 8.73 -5.11
C GLU A 68 -0.41 7.85 -5.38
N GLU A 69 -0.65 7.54 -6.65
CA GLU A 69 -1.72 6.63 -7.07
C GLU A 69 -1.07 5.42 -7.75
N ARG A 70 -1.37 4.23 -7.26
CA ARG A 70 -0.88 2.96 -7.79
C ARG A 70 -2.07 2.05 -8.09
N GLU A 71 -1.91 1.02 -8.91
CA GLU A 71 -2.96 0.02 -9.11
C GLU A 71 -2.97 -0.96 -7.91
N TYR A 72 -4.10 -1.03 -7.19
CA TYR A 72 -4.42 -2.01 -6.17
C TYR A 72 -5.00 -3.27 -6.80
N GLY A 73 -4.15 -4.22 -7.16
CA GLY A 73 -4.59 -5.47 -7.81
C GLY A 73 -3.76 -5.84 -9.04
N GLY A 74 -2.88 -4.95 -9.48
CA GLY A 74 -1.66 -5.32 -10.19
C GLY A 74 -0.56 -5.51 -9.15
N GLU A 75 -0.36 -6.75 -8.72
CA GLU A 75 0.84 -7.20 -8.00
C GLU A 75 1.19 -6.41 -6.72
N ALA A 76 0.62 -6.85 -5.59
CA ALA A 76 1.35 -6.81 -4.33
C ALA A 76 2.54 -7.78 -4.40
N THR A 77 3.54 -7.48 -5.24
CA THR A 77 4.88 -8.08 -5.22
C THR A 77 5.88 -7.01 -4.83
N GLY A 78 5.54 -6.24 -3.81
CA GLY A 78 6.51 -5.51 -3.00
C GLY A 78 7.20 -6.42 -1.98
N GLN A 79 7.46 -7.69 -2.31
CA GLN A 79 8.72 -8.25 -1.85
C GLN A 79 9.75 -7.63 -2.78
N ASP A 80 10.73 -6.92 -2.23
CA ASP A 80 11.87 -6.40 -2.97
C ASP A 80 12.46 -7.50 -3.87
N ILE A 81 12.02 -7.59 -5.12
CA ILE A 81 12.64 -8.45 -6.11
C ILE A 81 13.98 -7.77 -6.41
N SER A 82 15.02 -8.26 -5.76
CA SER A 82 16.37 -7.75 -5.96
C SER A 82 16.78 -7.96 -7.41
N GLU A 83 17.47 -6.99 -8.00
CA GLU A 83 18.06 -7.14 -9.34
C GLU A 83 19.03 -8.33 -9.39
N ASP A 84 19.62 -8.72 -8.26
CA ASP A 84 20.47 -9.91 -8.17
C ASP A 84 19.65 -11.21 -8.35
N ASP A 85 18.45 -11.29 -7.78
CA ASP A 85 17.56 -12.45 -7.92
C ASP A 85 17.02 -12.56 -9.35
N VAL A 86 16.68 -11.43 -9.98
CA VAL A 86 16.27 -11.37 -11.40
C VAL A 86 17.39 -11.90 -12.29
N ARG A 87 18.63 -11.45 -12.05
CA ARG A 87 19.79 -11.92 -12.81
C ARG A 87 20.04 -13.41 -12.61
N LEU A 88 19.91 -13.90 -11.38
CA LEU A 88 20.08 -15.32 -11.07
C LEU A 88 19.05 -16.17 -11.81
N VAL A 89 17.76 -15.80 -11.77
CA VAL A 89 16.70 -16.53 -12.48
C VAL A 89 16.91 -16.48 -13.99
N ALA A 90 17.26 -15.31 -14.55
CA ALA A 90 17.53 -15.16 -15.97
C ALA A 90 18.70 -16.04 -16.43
N GLU A 91 19.79 -16.10 -15.65
CA GLU A 91 20.98 -16.90 -15.96
C GLU A 91 20.70 -18.41 -15.83
N GLN A 92 19.98 -18.83 -14.79
CA GLN A 92 19.66 -20.25 -14.57
C GLN A 92 18.61 -20.79 -15.55
N ALA A 93 17.58 -20.01 -15.87
CA ALA A 93 16.52 -20.43 -16.79
C ALA A 93 16.82 -20.11 -18.28
N GLY A 94 17.85 -19.28 -18.53
CA GLY A 94 18.25 -18.83 -19.86
C GLY A 94 17.16 -17.99 -20.55
N VAL A 95 16.58 -17.03 -19.82
CA VAL A 95 15.51 -16.14 -20.31
C VAL A 95 15.91 -14.67 -20.17
N SER A 96 15.12 -13.78 -20.76
CA SER A 96 15.37 -12.34 -20.62
C SER A 96 15.16 -11.87 -19.16
N LEU A 97 15.80 -10.76 -18.78
CA LEU A 97 15.61 -10.15 -17.45
C LEU A 97 14.14 -9.77 -17.21
N GLU A 98 13.42 -9.39 -18.26
CA GLU A 98 12.01 -9.05 -18.18
C GLU A 98 11.14 -10.27 -17.88
N GLU A 99 11.39 -11.40 -18.57
CA GLU A 99 10.70 -12.67 -18.29
C GLU A 99 11.04 -13.22 -16.89
N ALA A 100 12.30 -13.12 -16.48
CA ALA A 100 12.73 -13.53 -15.14
C ALA A 100 12.04 -12.70 -14.04
N ARG A 101 11.92 -11.37 -14.26
CA ARG A 101 11.23 -10.48 -13.33
C ARG A 101 9.75 -10.82 -13.23
N ASN A 102 9.08 -11.08 -14.35
CA ASN A 102 7.68 -11.51 -14.35
C ASN A 102 7.50 -12.86 -13.66
N ALA A 103 8.38 -13.83 -13.89
CA ALA A 103 8.33 -15.12 -13.22
C ALA A 103 8.53 -15.01 -11.71
N LEU A 104 9.46 -14.17 -11.24
CA LEU A 104 9.68 -13.89 -9.81
C LEU A 104 8.48 -13.18 -9.17
N LYS A 105 7.82 -12.28 -9.90
CA LYS A 105 6.57 -11.65 -9.45
C LYS A 105 5.48 -12.69 -9.25
N GLU A 106 5.26 -13.55 -10.25
CA GLU A 106 4.26 -14.62 -10.16
C GLU A 106 4.58 -15.66 -9.07
N ALA A 107 5.86 -15.95 -8.87
CA ALA A 107 6.34 -16.83 -7.82
C ALA A 107 6.38 -16.16 -6.43
N GLY A 108 5.98 -14.89 -6.31
CA GLY A 108 5.99 -14.15 -5.05
C GLY A 108 7.37 -14.11 -4.40
N GLY A 109 8.42 -13.88 -5.20
CA GLY A 109 9.81 -13.75 -4.75
C GLY A 109 10.61 -15.05 -4.58
N ASP A 110 10.00 -16.23 -4.79
CA ASP A 110 10.72 -17.51 -4.72
C ASP A 110 11.45 -17.83 -6.03
N ILE A 111 12.79 -17.83 -5.97
CA ILE A 111 13.69 -18.09 -7.11
C ILE A 111 13.46 -19.48 -7.72
N ALA A 112 13.30 -20.51 -6.88
CA ALA A 112 13.16 -21.88 -7.35
C ALA A 112 11.79 -22.07 -8.03
N ALA A 113 10.73 -21.52 -7.42
CA ALA A 113 9.40 -21.53 -8.01
C ALA A 113 9.35 -20.75 -9.33
N ALA A 114 10.05 -19.60 -9.43
CA ALA A 114 10.15 -18.83 -10.67
C ALA A 114 10.82 -19.61 -11.81
N ILE A 115 11.93 -20.31 -11.52
CA ILE A 115 12.63 -21.14 -12.51
C ILE A 115 11.73 -22.28 -12.99
N MET A 116 11.05 -22.99 -12.08
CA MET A 116 10.13 -24.08 -12.44
C MET A 116 8.97 -23.57 -13.31
N LEU A 117 8.41 -22.41 -12.97
CA LEU A 117 7.32 -21.78 -13.73
C LEU A 117 7.75 -21.44 -15.17
N ILE A 118 8.99 -20.98 -15.34
CA ILE A 118 9.58 -20.74 -16.67
C ILE A 118 9.76 -22.05 -17.44
N GLU A 119 10.25 -23.11 -16.80
CA GLU A 119 10.43 -24.42 -17.45
C GLU A 119 9.09 -25.05 -17.87
N GLU A 120 8.05 -24.93 -17.04
CA GLU A 120 6.71 -25.41 -17.38
C GLU A 120 6.14 -24.69 -18.60
N ARG A 121 6.32 -23.38 -18.69
CA ARG A 121 5.91 -22.57 -19.86
C ARG A 121 6.64 -22.98 -21.13
N ARG A 122 7.94 -23.30 -21.01
CA ARG A 122 8.76 -23.77 -22.14
C ARG A 122 8.33 -25.17 -22.62
N LYS A 123 7.87 -26.05 -21.72
CA LYS A 123 7.34 -27.38 -22.08
C LYS A 123 5.92 -27.34 -22.67
N ALA A 124 5.16 -26.29 -22.36
CA ALA A 124 3.82 -26.07 -22.88
C ALA A 124 3.77 -25.33 -24.23
N SER A 125 4.93 -24.87 -24.74
CA SER A 125 5.11 -24.24 -26.06
C SER A 125 5.72 -25.22 -27.06
#